data_AF-A0A2N2C632-F1
#
_entry.id   AF-A0A2N2C632-F1
#
_cell.length_a   1.000
_cell.length_b   1.000
_cell.length_c   1.000
_cell.angle_alpha   90.00
_cell.angle_beta   90.00
_cell.angle_gamma   90.00
#
_symmetry.space_group_name_H-M   'P 1'
#
loop_
_entity.id
_entity.type
_entity.pdbx_description
1 polymer ?
#
loop_
_entity_poly.entity_id
_entity_poly.type
_entity_poly.pdbx_seq_one_letter_code
_entity_poly.pdbx_strand_id
1 'polypeptide(L)'
;MIISLRILLIFDFDPQDARFNSDGLCKLQNLFSESTDQGQLYINYPMIESLLDFSSLPDPFYNSKEVSKAMLYRSGYKNHVKEISFVGKISNISADIFPIILNQTFIKFRDLVPGDDDEYMKLLKLQIERFCNMETVFVFNTSVLFLKDYNFQIFFNYIKR
;
A
#
# COMPACT_ATOMS: atom_id res chain seq x y z
N MET A 1 21.39 1.37 27.43
CA MET A 1 21.10 1.38 25.98
C MET A 1 19.76 0.69 25.80
N ILE A 2 18.68 1.45 25.69
CA ILE A 2 17.34 0.88 25.45
C ILE A 2 17.28 0.58 23.95
N ILE A 3 17.16 -0.70 23.59
CA ILE A 3 16.92 -1.10 22.22
C ILE A 3 15.46 -0.71 21.93
N SER A 4 15.25 0.34 21.14
CA SER A 4 13.92 0.66 20.62
C SER A 4 13.60 -0.35 19.53
N LEU A 5 12.84 -1.38 19.89
CA LEU A 5 12.30 -2.35 18.94
C LEU A 5 11.16 -1.68 18.18
N ARG A 6 11.29 -1.53 16.86
CA ARG A 6 10.19 -1.10 15.98
C ARG A 6 9.66 -2.32 15.24
N ILE A 7 8.39 -2.63 15.43
CA ILE A 7 7.72 -3.75 14.76
C ILE A 7 6.93 -3.18 13.58
N LEU A 8 7.23 -3.70 12.39
CA LEU A 8 6.49 -3.40 11.17
C LEU A 8 5.69 -4.64 10.79
N LEU A 9 4.36 -4.50 10.70
CA LEU A 9 3.48 -5.54 10.21
C LEU A 9 3.05 -5.16 8.79
N ILE A 10 3.26 -6.05 7.82
CA ILE A 10 2.85 -5.84 6.43
C ILE A 10 1.89 -6.95 6.07
N PHE A 11 0.63 -6.59 5.86
CA PHE A 11 -0.45 -7.49 5.51
C PHE A 11 -0.90 -7.23 4.09
N ASP A 12 -1.41 -8.27 3.45
CA ASP A 12 -2.05 -8.13 2.16
C ASP A 12 -3.56 -7.99 2.35
N PHE A 13 -4.18 -7.03 1.65
CA PHE A 13 -5.63 -6.98 1.52
C PHE A 13 -6.07 -8.07 0.55
N ASP A 14 -6.34 -9.24 1.11
CA ASP A 14 -6.75 -10.43 0.36
C ASP A 14 -8.19 -10.85 0.70
N PRO A 15 -9.21 -10.19 0.11
CA PRO A 15 -10.60 -10.50 0.38
C PRO A 15 -11.09 -11.78 -0.31
N GLN A 16 -10.22 -12.49 -1.04
CA GLN A 16 -10.55 -13.79 -1.61
C GLN A 16 -10.42 -14.93 -0.59
N ASP A 17 -9.69 -14.71 0.51
CA ASP A 17 -9.60 -15.67 1.62
C ASP A 17 -10.97 -15.77 2.31
N ALA A 18 -11.46 -17.00 2.49
CA ALA A 18 -12.75 -17.27 3.13
C ALA A 18 -12.83 -16.75 4.59
N ARG A 19 -11.69 -16.41 5.19
CA ARG A 19 -11.56 -15.85 6.55
C ARG A 19 -11.41 -14.33 6.54
N PHE A 20 -11.54 -13.67 5.39
CA PHE A 20 -11.50 -12.21 5.31
C PHE A 20 -12.53 -11.60 6.24
N ASN A 21 -12.08 -10.67 7.08
CA ASN A 21 -12.90 -10.01 8.09
C ASN A 21 -12.48 -8.53 8.19
N SER A 22 -13.29 -7.66 7.60
CA SER A 22 -13.07 -6.20 7.61
C SER A 22 -13.03 -5.64 9.01
N ASP A 23 -13.91 -6.09 9.91
CA ASP A 23 -13.95 -5.61 11.31
C ASP A 23 -12.70 -6.03 12.07
N GLY A 24 -12.21 -7.25 11.82
CA GLY A 24 -10.94 -7.74 12.33
C GLY A 24 -9.77 -6.89 11.84
N LEU A 25 -9.77 -6.55 10.55
CA LEU A 25 -8.73 -5.71 9.95
C LEU A 25 -8.73 -4.29 10.52
N CYS A 26 -9.91 -3.69 10.75
CA CYS A 26 -10.03 -2.41 11.44
C CYS A 26 -9.53 -2.49 12.88
N LYS A 27 -9.85 -3.55 13.63
CA LYS A 27 -9.32 -3.74 14.99
C LYS A 27 -7.80 -3.86 14.99
N LEU A 28 -7.22 -4.59 14.04
CA LEU A 28 -5.77 -4.70 13.87
C LEU A 28 -5.14 -3.34 13.54
N GLN A 29 -5.71 -2.58 12.61
CA GLN A 29 -5.19 -1.26 12.25
C GLN A 29 -5.25 -0.25 13.39
N ASN A 30 -6.26 -0.36 14.26
CA ASN A 30 -6.38 0.47 15.47
C ASN A 30 -5.40 0.06 16.57
N LEU A 31 -5.08 -1.22 16.67
CA LEU A 31 -4.12 -1.74 17.65
C LEU A 31 -2.69 -1.41 17.23
N PHE A 32 -2.38 -1.60 15.95
CA PHE A 32 -1.06 -1.40 15.37
C PHE A 32 -0.98 -0.06 14.62
N SER A 33 -1.32 1.02 15.32
CA SER A 33 -1.34 2.38 14.76
C SER A 33 -0.06 3.18 15.04
N GLU A 34 0.84 2.70 15.91
CA GLU A 34 2.08 3.39 16.26
C GLU A 34 3.29 2.45 16.39
N SER A 35 4.32 2.70 15.58
CA SER A 35 5.55 1.89 15.49
C SER A 35 6.39 1.80 16.78
N THR A 36 6.21 2.74 17.72
CA THR A 36 7.01 2.85 18.96
C THR A 36 6.38 2.21 20.19
N ASP A 37 5.12 1.78 20.08
CA ASP A 37 4.42 1.06 21.14
C ASP A 37 4.12 -0.38 20.68
N GLN A 38 3.02 -0.57 19.94
CA GLN A 38 2.54 -1.90 19.57
C GLN A 38 3.02 -2.35 18.18
N GLY A 39 3.57 -1.42 17.39
CA GLY A 39 3.97 -1.64 16.01
C GLY A 39 3.07 -0.91 15.02
N GLN A 40 3.52 -0.80 13.78
CA GLN A 40 2.77 -0.18 12.70
C GLN A 40 2.28 -1.23 11.71
N LEU A 41 0.98 -1.24 11.44
CA LEU A 41 0.38 -2.06 10.39
C LEU A 41 0.30 -1.27 9.08
N TYR A 42 0.87 -1.89 8.04
CA TYR A 42 0.76 -1.53 6.64
C TYR A 42 -0.05 -2.61 5.94
N ILE A 43 -0.97 -2.19 5.08
CA ILE A 43 -1.80 -3.10 4.27
C ILE A 43 -1.58 -2.78 2.79
N ASN A 44 -1.25 -3.78 1.98
CA ASN A 44 -1.09 -3.62 0.54
C ASN A 44 -2.39 -3.95 -0.19
N TYR A 45 -2.81 -3.07 -1.10
CA TYR A 45 -4.11 -3.11 -1.76
C TYR A 45 -3.97 -3.27 -3.29
N PRO A 46 -4.50 -4.35 -3.86
CA PRO A 46 -4.57 -5.66 -3.23
C PRO A 46 -3.19 -6.32 -3.27
N MET A 47 -2.76 -6.86 -2.14
CA MET A 47 -1.59 -7.72 -2.02
C MET A 47 -0.24 -7.10 -2.44
N ILE A 48 0.84 -7.88 -2.31
CA ILE A 48 2.20 -7.43 -2.62
C ILE A 48 2.39 -7.05 -4.10
N GLU A 49 1.62 -7.63 -5.02
CA GLU A 49 1.71 -7.30 -6.45
C GLU A 49 1.43 -5.83 -6.76
N SER A 50 0.69 -5.12 -5.90
CA SER A 50 0.49 -3.66 -6.01
C SER A 50 1.79 -2.84 -6.00
N LEU A 51 2.90 -3.39 -5.52
CA LEU A 51 4.23 -2.77 -5.60
C LEU A 51 4.75 -2.71 -7.05
N LEU A 52 4.31 -3.63 -7.91
CA LEU A 52 4.79 -3.79 -9.28
C LEU A 52 3.77 -3.31 -10.32
N ASP A 53 2.58 -2.88 -9.90
CA ASP A 53 1.49 -2.46 -10.77
C ASP A 53 1.69 -1.04 -11.33
N PHE A 54 2.70 -0.94 -12.19
CA PHE A 54 3.10 0.25 -12.94
C PHE A 54 3.33 -0.19 -14.39
N SER A 55 2.61 0.38 -15.36
CA SER A 55 2.82 0.07 -16.78
C SER A 55 3.94 0.90 -17.41
N SER A 56 4.37 1.95 -16.71
CA SER A 56 5.53 2.79 -17.01
C SER A 56 6.07 3.40 -15.72
N LEU A 57 7.25 4.00 -15.73
CA LEU A 57 7.76 4.78 -14.59
C LEU A 57 8.26 6.15 -15.09
N PRO A 58 7.63 7.26 -14.68
CA PRO A 58 6.39 7.35 -13.90
C PRO A 58 5.16 6.79 -14.66
N ASP A 59 4.16 6.30 -13.93
CA ASP A 59 2.87 5.86 -14.49
C ASP A 59 1.83 7.00 -14.40
N PRO A 60 1.42 7.62 -15.53
CA PRO A 60 0.51 8.77 -15.51
C PRO A 60 -0.90 8.45 -14.99
N PHE A 61 -1.29 7.17 -14.94
CA PHE A 61 -2.61 6.74 -14.48
C PHE A 61 -2.60 6.12 -13.08
N TYR A 62 -1.45 6.11 -12.40
CA TYR A 62 -1.31 5.48 -11.08
C TYR A 62 -2.31 6.02 -10.04
N ASN A 63 -2.52 7.35 -10.02
CA ASN A 63 -3.37 8.00 -9.01
C ASN A 63 -4.84 7.53 -9.08
N SER A 64 -5.36 7.26 -10.27
CA SER A 64 -6.71 6.74 -10.49
C SER A 64 -6.78 5.22 -10.62
N LYS A 65 -5.64 4.52 -10.48
CA LYS A 65 -5.59 3.08 -10.72
C LYS A 65 -6.35 2.30 -9.65
N GLU A 66 -7.22 1.43 -10.15
CA GLU A 66 -8.11 0.57 -9.39
C GLU A 66 -8.19 -0.81 -10.05
N VAL A 67 -8.60 -1.79 -9.27
CA VAL A 67 -8.83 -3.16 -9.73
C VAL A 67 -10.21 -3.62 -9.29
N SER A 68 -10.91 -4.33 -10.18
CA SER A 68 -12.22 -4.88 -9.86
C SER A 68 -12.10 -6.07 -8.90
N LYS A 69 -13.10 -6.22 -8.03
CA LYS A 69 -13.24 -7.35 -7.11
C LYS A 69 -13.15 -8.68 -7.84
N ALA A 70 -13.77 -8.80 -9.01
CA ALA A 70 -13.70 -10.00 -9.84
C ALA A 70 -12.27 -10.38 -10.24
N MET A 71 -11.41 -9.38 -10.53
CA MET A 71 -10.02 -9.62 -10.92
C MET A 71 -9.15 -10.11 -9.75
N LEU A 72 -9.56 -9.89 -8.50
CA LEU A 72 -8.80 -10.36 -7.32
C LEU A 72 -8.78 -11.88 -7.22
N TYR A 73 -9.81 -12.56 -7.73
CA TYR A 73 -9.96 -14.00 -7.59
C TYR A 73 -9.12 -14.78 -8.61
N ARG A 74 -8.83 -16.05 -8.28
CA ARG A 74 -8.19 -17.03 -9.19
C ARG A 74 -6.86 -16.52 -9.76
N SER A 75 -6.09 -15.80 -8.95
CA SER A 75 -4.81 -15.21 -9.34
C SER A 75 -4.91 -14.20 -10.49
N GLY A 76 -6.10 -13.66 -10.78
CA GLY A 76 -6.33 -12.73 -11.89
C GLY A 76 -5.45 -11.48 -11.79
N TYR A 77 -5.45 -10.83 -10.63
CA TYR A 77 -4.65 -9.63 -10.39
C TYR A 77 -3.15 -9.91 -10.52
N LYS A 78 -2.69 -11.02 -9.95
CA LYS A 78 -1.28 -11.44 -10.03
C LYS A 78 -0.82 -11.65 -11.48
N ASN A 79 -1.65 -12.31 -12.28
CA ASN A 79 -1.35 -12.52 -13.70
C ASN A 79 -1.39 -11.21 -14.47
N HIS A 80 -2.37 -10.34 -14.19
CA HIS A 80 -2.46 -9.00 -14.79
C HIS A 80 -1.19 -8.17 -14.54
N VAL A 81 -0.75 -8.06 -13.29
CA VAL A 81 0.48 -7.34 -12.94
C VAL A 81 1.70 -7.96 -13.63
N LYS A 82 1.80 -9.29 -13.66
CA LYS A 82 2.90 -10.00 -14.35
C LYS A 82 2.97 -9.67 -15.85
N GLU A 83 1.83 -9.45 -16.50
CA GLU A 83 1.75 -9.12 -17.93
C GLU A 83 2.10 -7.66 -18.22
N ILE A 84 1.65 -6.73 -17.38
CA ILE A 84 1.74 -5.29 -17.65
C ILE A 84 2.88 -4.57 -16.93
N SER A 85 3.50 -5.19 -15.92
CA SER A 85 4.49 -4.51 -15.07
C SER A 85 5.74 -4.10 -15.85
N PHE A 86 6.03 -2.80 -15.83
CA PHE A 86 7.26 -2.22 -16.36
C PHE A 86 8.50 -2.73 -15.64
N VAL A 87 8.42 -2.88 -14.31
CA VAL A 87 9.54 -3.36 -13.47
C VAL A 87 9.68 -4.89 -13.57
N GLY A 88 8.56 -5.58 -13.74
CA GLY A 88 8.46 -7.03 -13.92
C GLY A 88 8.65 -7.84 -12.63
N LYS A 89 9.66 -7.54 -11.81
CA LYS A 89 9.96 -8.26 -10.56
C LYS A 89 10.48 -7.34 -9.48
N ILE A 90 10.21 -7.67 -8.21
CA ILE A 90 10.67 -6.90 -7.03
C ILE A 90 12.20 -6.77 -7.01
N SER A 91 12.94 -7.82 -7.41
CA SER A 91 14.41 -7.79 -7.48
C SER A 91 14.97 -6.76 -8.46
N ASN A 92 14.15 -6.23 -9.37
CA ASN A 92 14.54 -5.22 -10.35
C ASN A 92 14.30 -3.79 -9.83
N ILE A 93 13.72 -3.62 -8.64
CA ILE A 93 13.53 -2.31 -8.02
C ILE A 93 14.91 -1.81 -7.57
N SER A 94 15.50 -0.92 -8.39
CA SER A 94 16.78 -0.28 -8.14
C SER A 94 16.64 1.00 -7.30
N ALA A 95 17.78 1.57 -6.92
CA ALA A 95 17.84 2.86 -6.22
C ALA A 95 17.28 4.05 -7.06
N ASP A 96 17.19 3.90 -8.38
CA ASP A 96 16.63 4.91 -9.29
C ASP A 96 15.13 4.70 -9.52
N ILE A 97 14.65 3.46 -9.42
CA ILE A 97 13.23 3.10 -9.58
C ILE A 97 12.43 3.36 -8.31
N PHE A 98 12.98 2.98 -7.15
CA PHE A 98 12.27 3.06 -5.88
C PHE A 98 11.77 4.47 -5.52
N PRO A 99 12.54 5.57 -5.71
CA PRO A 99 12.06 6.93 -5.46
C PRO A 99 10.81 7.30 -6.26
N ILE A 100 10.72 6.84 -7.51
CA ILE A 100 9.58 7.13 -8.40
C ILE A 100 8.32 6.44 -7.84
N ILE A 101 8.43 5.14 -7.52
CA ILE A 101 7.33 4.35 -6.91
C ILE A 101 6.90 5.00 -5.59
N LEU A 102 7.86 5.34 -4.74
CA LEU A 102 7.63 5.95 -3.43
C LEU A 102 6.90 7.30 -3.57
N ASN A 103 7.35 8.17 -4.48
CA ASN A 103 6.76 9.48 -4.69
C ASN A 103 5.33 9.37 -5.25
N GLN A 104 5.09 8.53 -6.26
CA GLN A 104 3.73 8.34 -6.80
C GLN A 104 2.78 7.74 -5.76
N THR A 105 3.25 6.78 -4.97
CA THR A 105 2.49 6.21 -3.85
C THR A 105 2.14 7.28 -2.81
N PHE A 106 3.10 8.12 -2.44
CA PHE A 106 2.87 9.18 -1.47
C PHE A 106 1.90 10.26 -1.97
N ILE A 107 2.01 10.70 -3.23
CA ILE A 107 1.07 11.66 -3.83
C ILE A 107 -0.35 11.09 -3.77
N LYS A 108 -0.53 9.86 -4.26
CA LYS A 108 -1.83 9.18 -4.20
C LYS A 108 -2.33 9.04 -2.74
N PHE A 109 -1.44 8.79 -1.78
CA PHE A 109 -1.80 8.72 -0.36
C PHE A 109 -2.43 10.01 0.14
N ARG A 110 -1.82 11.15 -0.19
CA ARG A 110 -2.27 12.49 0.22
C ARG A 110 -3.55 12.90 -0.48
N ASP A 111 -3.72 12.51 -1.74
CA ASP A 111 -4.94 12.77 -2.50
C ASP A 111 -6.13 12.00 -1.92
N LEU A 112 -5.94 10.73 -1.54
CA LEU A 112 -7.01 9.87 -1.01
C LEU A 112 -7.29 10.09 0.48
N VAL A 113 -6.26 10.47 1.25
CA VAL A 113 -6.34 10.61 2.70
C VAL A 113 -5.81 11.97 3.12
N PRO A 114 -6.65 13.03 3.07
CA PRO A 114 -6.26 14.34 3.53
C PRO A 114 -6.18 14.42 5.07
N GLY A 115 -5.24 15.23 5.54
CA GLY A 115 -4.94 15.43 6.96
C GLY A 115 -3.94 14.41 7.52
N ASP A 116 -3.55 14.60 8.78
CA ASP A 116 -2.40 13.90 9.38
C ASP A 116 -2.81 12.83 10.40
N ASP A 117 -4.05 12.85 10.90
CA ASP A 117 -4.51 11.90 11.92
C ASP A 117 -5.15 10.65 11.28
N ASP A 118 -4.92 9.48 11.89
CA ASP A 118 -5.54 8.19 11.55
C ASP A 118 -5.41 7.80 10.06
N GLU A 119 -4.31 8.19 9.40
CA GLU A 119 -4.15 8.12 7.95
C GLU A 119 -4.40 6.70 7.39
N TYR A 120 -3.77 5.69 8.00
CA TYR A 120 -3.91 4.29 7.58
C TYR A 120 -5.30 3.72 7.88
N MET A 121 -5.94 4.15 8.97
CA MET A 121 -7.32 3.76 9.29
C MET A 121 -8.31 4.36 8.28
N LYS A 122 -8.13 5.64 7.91
CA LYS A 122 -8.92 6.29 6.88
C LYS A 122 -8.76 5.59 5.52
N LEU A 123 -7.52 5.27 5.13
CA LEU A 123 -7.26 4.51 3.91
C LEU A 123 -7.94 3.14 3.93
N LEU A 124 -7.83 2.40 5.04
CA LEU A 124 -8.46 1.08 5.19
C LEU A 124 -9.98 1.16 5.07
N LYS A 125 -10.63 2.12 5.74
CA LYS A 125 -12.08 2.32 5.63
C LYS A 125 -12.50 2.65 4.20
N LEU A 126 -11.76 3.51 3.51
CA LEU A 126 -11.98 3.82 2.11
C LEU A 126 -11.89 2.56 1.23
N GLN A 127 -10.86 1.74 1.42
CA GLN A 127 -10.67 0.50 0.66
C GLN A 127 -11.78 -0.53 0.92
N ILE A 128 -12.23 -0.68 2.18
CA ILE A 128 -13.36 -1.54 2.54
C ILE A 128 -14.65 -1.04 1.90
N GLU A 129 -14.93 0.27 1.97
CA GLU A 129 -16.13 0.87 1.38
C GLU A 129 -16.17 0.62 -0.13
N ARG A 130 -15.05 0.87 -0.84
CA ARG A 130 -14.96 0.60 -2.27
C ARG A 130 -15.15 -0.87 -2.60
N PHE A 131 -14.55 -1.77 -1.82
CA PHE A 131 -14.67 -3.21 -2.04
C PHE A 131 -16.12 -3.69 -1.86
N CYS A 132 -16.82 -3.19 -0.83
CA CYS A 132 -18.19 -3.58 -0.52
C CYS A 132 -19.23 -2.94 -1.45
N ASN A 133 -19.06 -1.66 -1.81
CA ASN A 133 -20.10 -0.87 -2.46
C ASN A 133 -19.83 -0.60 -3.94
N MET A 134 -18.56 -0.51 -4.34
CA MET A 134 -18.15 -0.18 -5.72
C MET A 134 -17.52 -1.37 -6.45
N GLU A 135 -17.41 -2.52 -5.80
CA GLU A 135 -16.75 -3.72 -6.32
C GLU A 135 -15.34 -3.46 -6.88
N THR A 136 -14.63 -2.49 -6.31
CA THR A 136 -13.27 -2.09 -6.71
C THR A 136 -12.38 -1.86 -5.50
N VAL A 137 -11.08 -1.87 -5.72
CA VAL A 137 -10.05 -1.53 -4.71
C VAL A 137 -9.04 -0.63 -5.40
N PHE A 138 -8.60 0.43 -4.72
CA PHE A 138 -7.48 1.24 -5.25
C PHE A 138 -6.19 0.43 -5.18
N VAL A 139 -5.41 0.47 -6.27
CA VAL A 139 -4.06 -0.11 -6.28
C VAL A 139 -3.15 0.77 -5.44
N PHE A 140 -2.63 0.23 -4.34
CA PHE A 140 -1.90 1.00 -3.34
C PHE A 140 -1.03 0.10 -2.45
N ASN A 141 0.30 0.25 -2.51
CA ASN A 141 1.21 -0.50 -1.64
C ASN A 141 1.63 0.37 -0.45
N THR A 142 0.96 0.27 0.71
CA THR A 142 1.30 1.15 1.84
C THR A 142 2.67 0.83 2.43
N SER A 143 3.20 -0.39 2.25
CA SER A 143 4.46 -0.79 2.87
C SER A 143 5.64 0.08 2.44
N VAL A 144 5.64 0.66 1.24
CA VAL A 144 6.72 1.57 0.80
C VAL A 144 6.73 2.88 1.59
N LEU A 145 5.61 3.27 2.19
CA LEU A 145 5.50 4.47 3.02
C LEU A 145 6.14 4.30 4.40
N PHE A 146 6.66 3.12 4.75
CA PHE A 146 7.39 2.93 6.00
C PHE A 146 8.52 3.95 6.19
N LEU A 147 9.16 4.38 5.09
CA LEU A 147 10.25 5.36 5.15
C LEU A 147 9.74 6.73 5.61
N LYS A 148 8.52 7.12 5.19
CA LYS A 148 7.83 8.35 5.64
C LYS A 148 7.69 8.33 7.16
N ASP A 149 7.17 7.23 7.69
CA ASP A 149 6.86 7.08 9.12
C ASP A 149 8.10 6.86 9.98
N TYR A 150 9.12 6.22 9.40
CA TYR A 150 10.37 5.98 10.09
C TYR A 150 11.21 7.25 10.23
N ASN A 151 11.41 7.97 9.12
CA ASN A 151 12.17 9.20 9.07
C ASN A 151 11.75 10.08 7.89
N PHE A 152 10.90 11.05 8.18
CA PHE A 152 10.34 11.95 7.18
C PHE A 152 11.39 12.78 6.42
N GLN A 153 12.50 13.14 7.05
CA GLN A 153 13.57 13.89 6.38
C GLN A 153 14.30 13.01 5.35
N ILE A 154 14.59 11.75 5.68
CA ILE A 154 15.18 10.80 4.73
C ILE A 154 14.19 10.55 3.59
N PHE A 155 12.93 10.31 3.91
CA PHE A 155 11.85 10.16 2.94
C PHE A 155 11.80 11.32 1.95
N PHE A 156 11.78 12.56 2.45
CA PHE A 156 11.76 13.76 1.60
C PHE A 156 12.98 13.87 0.68
N ASN A 157 14.16 13.49 1.17
CA ASN A 157 15.37 13.49 0.36
C ASN A 157 15.32 12.43 -0.75
N TYR A 158 14.61 11.32 -0.54
CA TYR A 158 14.44 10.28 -1.55
C TYR A 158 13.48 10.72 -2.66
N ILE A 159 12.32 11.31 -2.33
CA ILE A 159 11.32 11.70 -3.35
C ILE A 159 11.67 12.98 -4.14
N LYS A 160 12.67 13.75 -3.69
CA LYS A 160 13.17 14.96 -4.39
C LYS A 160 14.32 14.71 -5.37
N ARG A 161 14.90 13.51 -5.36
CA ARG A 161 15.92 13.10 -6.34
C ARG A 161 15.26 12.75 -7.66
#